data_AF-A0AAV8VBS6-F1
#
_entry.id   AF-A0AAV8VBS6-F1
#
_cell.length_a   1.000
_cell.length_b   1.000
_cell.length_c   1.000
_cell.angle_alpha   90.00
_cell.angle_beta   90.00
_cell.angle_gamma   90.00
#
_symmetry.space_group_name_H-M   'P 1'
#
loop_
_entity.id
_entity.type
_entity.pdbx_description
1 polymer ?
#
loop_
_entity_poly.entity_id
_entity_poly.type
_entity_poly.pdbx_seq_one_letter_code
_entity_poly.pdbx_strand_id
1 'polypeptide(L)'
;MSPPKKRQHKLGHLSEAEKHSYEDKGTSELVVEVARMLGLAKSTIYRILAEYKAKGKVGASGRPSITESFDESIKTDIRKVVHGFFFKNELDKILCEIKQWPTIPNMSRSTLYKVMRHINFRNLKRNRKSLLIEREEIVI
;
A
#
# COMPACT_ATOMS: atom_id res chain seq x y z
N MET A 1 33.09 -5.46 2.74
CA MET A 1 31.80 -5.67 2.03
C MET A 1 31.90 -5.02 0.65
N SER A 2 31.74 -5.79 -0.43
CA SER A 2 31.78 -5.26 -1.80
C SER A 2 30.44 -4.60 -2.17
N PRO A 3 30.42 -3.52 -2.96
CA PRO A 3 29.19 -2.86 -3.36
C PRO A 3 28.32 -3.76 -4.27
N PRO A 4 26.99 -3.61 -4.24
CA PRO A 4 26.08 -4.45 -5.03
C PRO A 4 26.34 -4.24 -6.53
N LYS A 5 26.54 -5.34 -7.27
CA LYS A 5 26.72 -5.32 -8.73
C LYS A 5 25.48 -4.70 -9.38
N LYS A 6 25.66 -3.59 -10.09
CA LYS A 6 24.64 -3.02 -10.98
C LYS A 6 24.25 -4.10 -12.01
N ARG A 7 22.98 -4.50 -12.04
CA ARG A 7 22.42 -5.29 -13.14
C ARG A 7 22.55 -4.46 -14.42
N GLN A 8 23.33 -4.94 -15.39
CA GLN A 8 23.32 -4.36 -16.73
C GLN A 8 21.95 -4.64 -17.36
N HIS A 9 21.20 -3.59 -17.67
CA HIS A 9 20.01 -3.71 -18.50
C HIS A 9 20.46 -4.14 -19.89
N LYS A 10 20.14 -5.37 -20.32
CA LYS A 10 20.36 -5.77 -21.71
C LYS A 10 19.37 -5.02 -22.59
N LEU A 11 19.82 -3.97 -23.27
CA LEU A 11 19.10 -3.24 -24.33
C LEU A 11 18.98 -4.09 -25.62
N GLY A 12 18.78 -5.41 -25.48
CA GLY A 12 18.88 -6.38 -26.57
C GLY A 12 17.80 -6.26 -27.65
N HIS A 13 16.78 -5.43 -27.42
CA HIS A 13 15.68 -5.16 -28.34
C HIS A 13 15.87 -3.87 -29.16
N LEU A 14 16.87 -3.04 -28.83
CA LEU A 14 17.16 -1.80 -29.54
C LEU A 14 18.25 -2.01 -30.60
N SER A 15 18.10 -1.37 -31.75
CA SER A 15 19.12 -1.29 -32.79
C SER A 15 20.38 -0.58 -32.30
N GLU A 16 21.51 -0.76 -32.99
CA GLU A 16 22.78 -0.09 -32.64
C GLU A 16 22.67 1.44 -32.73
N ALA A 17 21.88 1.97 -33.67
CA ALA A 17 21.61 3.39 -33.81
C ALA A 17 20.81 3.95 -32.62
N GLU A 18 19.81 3.20 -32.14
CA GLU A 18 19.03 3.58 -30.96
C GLU A 18 19.90 3.55 -29.70
N LYS A 19 20.77 2.55 -29.53
CA LYS A 19 21.71 2.47 -28.40
C LYS A 19 22.68 3.66 -28.40
N HIS A 20 23.25 4.01 -29.55
CA HIS A 20 24.18 5.13 -29.70
C HIS A 20 23.51 6.49 -29.41
N SER A 21 22.26 6.68 -29.84
CA SER A 21 21.50 7.91 -29.52
C SER A 21 21.18 8.08 -28.02
N TYR A 22 21.15 7.00 -27.24
CA TYR A 22 20.89 7.08 -25.79
C TYR A 22 22.16 7.35 -24.97
N GLU A 23 23.34 6.95 -25.46
CA GLU A 23 24.62 7.20 -24.77
C GLU A 23 25.18 8.61 -25.00
N ASP A 24 24.78 9.29 -26.08
CA ASP A 24 25.25 10.64 -26.43
C ASP A 24 24.42 11.77 -25.76
N LYS A 25 23.16 11.49 -25.42
CA LYS A 25 22.26 12.52 -24.85
C LYS A 25 22.53 12.77 -23.38
N GLY A 26 22.77 14.03 -23.03
CA GLY A 26 22.89 14.44 -21.64
C GLY A 26 21.60 14.22 -20.85
N THR A 27 21.70 13.95 -19.53
CA THR A 27 20.55 13.71 -18.63
C THR A 27 19.46 14.79 -18.73
N SER A 28 19.84 16.03 -19.01
CA SER A 28 18.90 17.15 -19.19
C SER A 28 17.99 16.96 -20.41
N GLU A 29 18.54 16.53 -21.55
CA GLU A 29 17.80 16.36 -22.79
C GLU A 29 16.80 15.21 -22.71
N LEU A 30 17.21 14.10 -22.07
CA LEU A 30 16.33 12.96 -21.80
C LEU A 30 15.14 13.37 -20.93
N VAL A 31 15.36 14.23 -19.92
CA VAL A 31 14.28 14.73 -19.06
C VAL A 31 13.32 15.64 -19.84
N VAL A 32 13.82 16.47 -20.76
CA VAL A 32 12.95 17.31 -21.61
C VAL A 32 12.07 16.45 -22.49
N GLU A 33 12.63 15.43 -23.13
CA GLU A 33 11.89 14.57 -24.05
C GLU A 33 10.83 13.73 -23.32
N VAL A 34 11.17 13.14 -22.16
CA VAL A 34 10.21 12.40 -21.34
C VAL A 34 9.11 13.31 -20.79
N ALA A 35 9.44 14.55 -20.39
CA ALA A 35 8.46 15.54 -19.95
C ALA A 35 7.43 15.82 -21.04
N ARG A 36 7.92 16.03 -22.27
CA ARG A 36 7.09 16.30 -23.45
C ARG A 36 6.22 15.11 -23.82
N MET A 37 6.79 13.90 -23.87
CA MET A 37 6.06 12.68 -24.25
C MET A 37 4.96 12.31 -23.25
N LEU A 38 5.21 12.47 -21.95
CA LEU A 38 4.28 12.05 -20.89
C LEU A 38 3.37 13.19 -20.40
N GLY A 39 3.56 14.43 -20.89
CA GLY A 39 2.84 15.60 -20.40
C GLY A 39 3.13 15.91 -18.93
N LEU A 40 4.35 15.60 -18.46
CA LEU A 40 4.77 15.80 -17.07
C LEU A 40 5.70 17.01 -16.94
N ALA A 41 5.65 17.69 -15.80
CA ALA A 41 6.66 18.68 -15.48
C ALA A 41 8.04 18.02 -15.32
N LYS A 42 9.11 18.68 -15.81
CA LYS A 42 10.50 18.23 -15.64
C LYS A 42 10.85 17.97 -14.17
N SER A 43 10.34 18.82 -13.27
CA SER A 43 10.50 18.67 -11.82
C SER A 43 9.94 17.35 -11.29
N THR A 44 8.82 16.86 -11.81
CA THR A 44 8.24 15.57 -11.46
C THR A 44 9.17 14.43 -11.85
N ILE A 45 9.76 14.49 -13.04
CA ILE A 45 10.71 13.48 -13.52
C ILE A 45 11.97 13.48 -12.66
N TYR A 46 12.54 14.65 -12.36
CA TYR A 46 13.69 14.74 -11.45
C TYR A 46 13.39 14.17 -10.06
N ARG A 47 12.20 14.44 -9.52
CA ARG A 47 11.76 13.86 -8.23
C ARG A 47 11.68 12.34 -8.29
N ILE A 48 11.09 11.79 -9.36
CA ILE A 48 10.99 10.35 -9.60
C ILE A 48 12.40 9.72 -9.70
N LEU A 49 13.30 10.34 -10.47
CA LEU A 49 14.69 9.88 -10.62
C LEU A 49 15.47 9.93 -9.31
N ALA A 50 15.31 11.01 -8.53
CA ALA A 50 15.94 11.14 -7.22
C ALA A 50 15.43 10.08 -6.23
N GLU A 51 14.12 9.84 -6.19
CA GLU A 51 13.52 8.80 -5.36
C GLU A 51 14.02 7.41 -5.76
N TYR A 52 14.03 7.12 -7.05
CA TYR A 52 14.52 5.84 -7.56
C TYR A 52 16.00 5.63 -7.24
N LYS A 53 16.84 6.66 -7.39
CA LYS A 53 18.28 6.59 -7.06
C LYS A 53 18.51 6.31 -5.57
N ALA A 54 17.66 6.87 -4.69
CA ALA A 54 17.78 6.68 -3.26
C ALA A 54 17.25 5.31 -2.79
N LYS A 55 16.10 4.86 -3.31
CA LYS A 55 15.36 3.70 -2.78
C LYS A 55 15.43 2.45 -3.67
N GLY A 56 15.91 2.57 -4.91
CA GLY A 56 15.86 1.52 -5.93
C GLY A 56 14.45 1.24 -6.49
N LYS A 57 13.44 1.96 -6.01
CA LYS A 57 12.04 1.91 -6.46
C LYS A 57 11.37 3.26 -6.24
N VAL A 58 10.40 3.59 -7.08
CA VAL A 58 9.54 4.77 -6.89
C VAL A 58 8.34 4.32 -6.07
N GLY A 59 8.11 4.93 -4.91
CA GLY A 59 6.94 4.63 -4.10
C GLY A 59 5.67 5.17 -4.75
N ALA A 60 4.55 4.46 -4.55
CA ALA A 60 3.26 5.06 -4.83
C ALA A 60 3.07 6.28 -3.91
N SER A 61 2.80 7.46 -4.48
CA SER A 61 2.48 8.66 -3.70
C SER A 61 1.03 8.55 -3.20
N GLY A 62 0.83 7.86 -2.09
CA GLY A 62 -0.45 7.74 -1.40
C GLY A 62 -0.24 7.73 0.11
N ARG A 63 -1.22 8.22 0.88
CA ARG A 63 -1.23 8.02 2.33
C ARG A 63 -1.39 6.51 2.57
N PRO A 64 -0.49 5.85 3.31
CA PRO A 64 -0.65 4.44 3.63
C PRO A 64 -2.01 4.22 4.27
N SER A 65 -2.68 3.13 3.91
CA SER A 65 -3.96 2.81 4.54
C SER A 65 -3.71 2.56 6.02
N ILE A 66 -4.64 2.99 6.90
CA ILE A 66 -4.57 2.66 8.34
C ILE A 66 -4.50 1.13 8.58
N THR A 67 -4.94 0.34 7.60
CA THR A 67 -4.88 -1.12 7.65
C THR A 67 -3.49 -1.67 7.40
N GLU A 68 -2.66 -0.94 6.63
CA GLU A 68 -1.27 -1.28 6.33
C GLU A 68 -0.33 -0.90 7.49
N SER A 69 -0.75 0.03 8.35
CA SER A 69 0.01 0.42 9.54
C SER A 69 -0.13 -0.52 10.74
N PHE A 70 -0.95 -1.57 10.64
CA PHE A 70 -1.18 -2.50 11.75
C PHE A 70 -0.33 -3.76 11.60
N ASP A 71 0.47 -4.02 12.63
CA ASP A 71 1.21 -5.27 12.77
C ASP A 71 0.26 -6.43 13.12
N GLU A 72 0.73 -7.67 12.96
CA GLU A 72 -0.07 -8.87 13.24
C GLU A 72 -0.53 -8.99 14.70
N SER A 73 0.23 -8.42 15.64
CA SER A 73 -0.17 -8.33 17.06
C SER A 73 -1.43 -7.49 17.22
N ILE A 74 -1.45 -6.28 16.64
CA ILE A 74 -2.58 -5.35 16.68
C ILE A 74 -3.80 -6.00 16.02
N LYS A 75 -3.62 -6.65 14.86
CA LYS A 75 -4.70 -7.38 14.18
C LYS A 75 -5.28 -8.49 15.04
N THR A 76 -4.43 -9.23 15.75
CA THR A 76 -4.83 -10.31 16.67
C THR A 76 -5.62 -9.78 17.85
N ASP A 77 -5.21 -8.65 18.43
CA ASP A 77 -5.94 -8.07 19.55
C ASP A 77 -7.29 -7.49 19.11
N ILE A 78 -7.35 -6.81 17.97
CA ILE A 78 -8.62 -6.35 17.38
C ILE A 78 -9.56 -7.56 17.14
N ARG A 79 -9.03 -8.68 16.63
CA ARG A 79 -9.81 -9.91 16.44
C ARG A 79 -10.43 -10.40 17.75
N LYS A 80 -9.65 -10.46 18.85
CA LYS A 80 -10.16 -10.85 20.18
C LYS A 80 -11.30 -9.94 20.64
N VAL A 81 -11.15 -8.62 20.51
CA VAL A 81 -12.20 -7.65 20.86
C VAL A 81 -13.45 -7.88 20.01
N VAL A 82 -13.29 -7.99 18.70
CA VAL A 82 -14.41 -8.23 17.78
C VAL A 82 -15.16 -9.52 18.16
N HIS A 83 -14.47 -10.61 18.49
CA HIS A 83 -15.10 -11.84 18.98
C HIS A 83 -15.84 -11.66 20.31
N GLY A 84 -15.26 -10.89 21.25
CA GLY A 84 -15.91 -10.59 22.53
C GLY A 84 -17.27 -9.89 22.37
N PHE A 85 -17.43 -9.09 21.32
CA PHE A 85 -18.68 -8.39 20.99
C PHE A 85 -19.49 -9.05 19.87
N PHE A 86 -19.02 -10.16 19.30
CA PHE A 86 -19.56 -10.83 18.12
C PHE A 86 -21.00 -11.30 18.33
N PHE A 87 -21.28 -11.93 19.46
CA PHE A 87 -22.61 -12.45 19.78
C PHE A 87 -23.64 -11.36 20.06
N LYS A 88 -23.22 -10.13 20.35
CA LYS A 88 -24.10 -9.01 20.71
C LYS A 88 -24.36 -8.05 19.55
N ASN A 89 -23.61 -8.14 18.44
CA ASN A 89 -23.68 -7.22 17.28
C ASN A 89 -23.51 -5.73 17.66
N GLU A 90 -22.70 -5.45 18.68
CA GLU A 90 -22.52 -4.11 19.25
C GLU A 90 -21.23 -3.44 18.72
N LEU A 91 -21.25 -3.05 17.45
CA LEU A 91 -20.10 -2.41 16.79
C LEU A 91 -19.64 -1.11 17.43
N ASP A 92 -20.54 -0.34 18.04
CA ASP A 92 -20.17 0.88 18.75
C ASP A 92 -19.31 0.59 19.97
N LYS A 93 -19.53 -0.55 20.64
CA LYS A 93 -18.72 -0.96 21.79
C LYS A 93 -17.32 -1.42 21.37
N ILE A 94 -17.22 -2.12 20.24
CA ILE A 94 -15.91 -2.45 19.64
C ILE A 94 -15.10 -1.17 19.39
N LEU A 95 -15.73 -0.14 18.80
CA LEU A 95 -15.05 1.13 18.54
C LEU A 95 -14.64 1.85 19.83
N CYS A 96 -15.51 1.87 20.84
CA CYS A 96 -15.19 2.47 22.14
C CYS A 96 -14.03 1.76 22.84
N GLU A 97 -13.99 0.43 22.79
CA GLU A 97 -12.91 -0.37 23.39
C GLU A 97 -11.57 -0.08 22.69
N ILE A 98 -11.56 -0.15 21.35
CA ILE A 98 -10.36 0.09 20.53
C ILE A 98 -9.82 1.52 20.74
N LYS A 99 -10.70 2.51 20.93
CA LYS A 99 -10.29 3.91 21.18
C LYS A 99 -9.53 4.11 22.49
N GLN A 100 -9.62 3.19 23.44
CA GLN A 100 -8.88 3.29 24.70
C GLN A 100 -7.42 2.85 24.55
N TRP A 101 -7.07 2.20 23.43
CA TRP A 101 -5.73 1.67 23.25
C TRP A 101 -4.76 2.77 22.78
N PRO A 102 -3.65 3.02 23.50
CA PRO A 102 -2.69 4.05 23.12
C PRO A 102 -1.93 3.70 21.83
N THR A 103 -1.96 2.44 21.41
CA THR A 103 -1.24 1.90 20.25
C THR A 103 -1.99 2.06 18.93
N ILE A 104 -3.30 2.38 18.96
CA ILE A 104 -4.12 2.49 17.75
C ILE A 104 -4.51 3.95 17.51
N PRO A 105 -4.26 4.49 16.30
CA PRO A 105 -4.72 5.83 15.95
C PRO A 105 -6.25 5.89 15.95
N ASN A 106 -6.78 7.01 16.45
CA ASN A 106 -8.23 7.24 16.48
C ASN A 106 -8.83 7.08 15.07
N MET A 107 -9.93 6.35 14.98
CA MET A 107 -10.52 5.93 13.72
C MET A 107 -12.04 6.07 13.75
N SER A 108 -12.64 6.29 12.58
CA SER A 108 -14.10 6.33 12.43
C SER A 108 -14.69 4.93 12.33
N ARG A 109 -16.01 4.81 12.48
CA ARG A 109 -16.75 3.56 12.28
C ARG A 109 -16.56 2.99 10.88
N SER A 110 -16.54 3.83 9.84
CA SER A 110 -16.31 3.39 8.46
C SER A 110 -14.90 2.80 8.28
N THR A 111 -13.91 3.38 8.95
CA THR A 111 -12.55 2.86 8.98
C THR A 111 -12.46 1.54 9.75
N LEU A 112 -13.23 1.38 10.85
CA LEU A 112 -13.31 0.10 11.58
C LEU A 112 -13.81 -1.03 10.70
N TYR A 113 -14.85 -0.77 9.89
CA TYR A 113 -15.30 -1.76 8.91
C TYR A 113 -14.23 -2.12 7.87
N LYS A 114 -13.38 -1.16 7.45
CA LYS A 114 -12.27 -1.45 6.52
C LYS A 114 -11.22 -2.34 7.18
N VAL A 115 -10.85 -2.04 8.43
CA VAL A 115 -9.93 -2.86 9.23
C VAL A 115 -10.48 -4.26 9.40
N MET A 116 -11.73 -4.39 9.83
CA MET A 116 -12.40 -5.68 9.99
C MET A 116 -12.41 -6.51 8.69
N ARG A 117 -12.68 -5.88 7.54
CA ARG A 117 -12.57 -6.57 6.24
C ARG A 117 -11.15 -7.05 5.94
N HIS A 118 -10.14 -6.28 6.33
CA HIS A 118 -8.74 -6.61 6.13
C HIS A 118 -8.26 -7.76 7.04
N ILE A 119 -8.88 -7.94 8.21
CA ILE A 119 -8.67 -9.10 9.09
C ILE A 119 -9.73 -10.20 8.86
N ASN A 120 -10.28 -10.29 7.64
CA ASN A 120 -11.20 -11.33 7.16
C ASN A 120 -12.59 -11.40 7.81
N PHE A 121 -13.00 -10.38 8.56
CA PHE A 121 -14.38 -10.24 9.01
C PHE A 121 -15.27 -9.64 7.91
N ARG A 122 -16.40 -10.30 7.64
CA ARG A 122 -17.41 -9.82 6.68
C ARG A 122 -18.78 -9.74 7.33
N ASN A 123 -19.54 -8.70 6.98
CA ASN A 123 -20.96 -8.64 7.28
C ASN A 123 -21.73 -9.39 6.20
N LEU A 124 -22.39 -10.48 6.58
CA LEU A 124 -23.35 -11.20 5.75
C LEU A 124 -24.75 -10.64 6.03
N LYS A 125 -25.50 -10.31 4.99
CA LYS A 125 -26.94 -10.04 5.13
C LYS A 125 -27.68 -11.36 5.19
N ARG A 126 -28.40 -11.62 6.27
CA ARG A 126 -29.35 -12.74 6.39
C ARG A 126 -30.73 -12.13 6.69
N ASN A 127 -31.54 -11.97 5.64
CA ASN A 127 -32.85 -11.29 5.73
C ASN A 127 -32.69 -9.84 6.24
N ARG A 128 -33.56 -9.34 7.12
CA ARG A 128 -33.49 -8.00 7.75
C ARG A 128 -32.34 -7.83 8.77
N LYS A 129 -31.55 -8.88 9.03
CA LYS A 129 -30.44 -8.85 10.00
C LYS A 129 -29.09 -8.96 9.30
N SER A 130 -28.10 -8.19 9.76
CA SER A 130 -26.70 -8.36 9.39
C SER A 130 -26.00 -9.22 10.44
N LEU A 131 -25.25 -10.23 9.99
CA LEU A 131 -24.41 -11.07 10.83
C LEU A 131 -22.95 -10.81 10.48
N LEU A 132 -22.12 -10.59 11.49
CA LEU A 132 -20.68 -10.58 11.31
C LEU A 132 -20.20 -12.03 11.23
N ILE A 133 -19.27 -12.36 10.33
CA ILE A 133 -18.69 -13.69 10.17
C ILE A 133 -17.20 -13.51 9.89
N GLU A 134 -16.35 -14.25 10.59
CA GLU A 134 -14.93 -14.36 10.23
C GLU A 134 -14.77 -15.41 9.14
N ARG A 135 -14.10 -15.07 8.04
CA ARG A 135 -13.68 -16.06 7.06
C ARG A 135 -12.34 -16.62 7.50
N GLU A 136 -12.32 -17.88 7.89
CA GLU A 136 -11.08 -18.66 7.80
C GLU A 136 -10.68 -18.67 6.33
N GLU A 137 -9.48 -18.21 6.00
CA GLU A 137 -8.85 -18.74 4.80
C GLU A 137 -8.71 -20.24 5.04
N ILE A 138 -9.62 -21.02 4.46
CA ILE A 138 -9.57 -22.47 4.48
C ILE A 138 -8.28 -22.84 3.73
N VAL A 139 -7.21 -23.09 4.47
CA VAL A 139 -6.13 -23.95 4.00
C VAL A 139 -6.55 -25.35 4.44
N ILE A 140 -6.96 -26.17 3.46
CA ILE A 140 -7.24 -27.60 3.63
C ILE A 140 -5.91 -28.34 3.80
#